data_AF-A0A7Z8E1V5-F1
#
_entry.id   AF-A0A7Z8E1V5-F1
#
_cell.length_a   1.000
_cell.length_b   1.000
_cell.length_c   1.000
_cell.angle_alpha   90.00
_cell.angle_beta   90.00
_cell.angle_gamma   90.00
#
_symmetry.space_group_name_H-M   'P 1'
#
loop_
_entity.id
_entity.type
_entity.pdbx_description
1 polymer ?
#
loop_
_entity_poly.entity_id
_entity_poly.type
_entity_poly.pdbx_seq_one_letter_code
_entity_poly.pdbx_strand_id
1 'polypeptide(L)' 'MKVLDVIKQIQQAIVYIEDRLLEPFNLQELSDYVGLSPYHLDQSFKMIVGQSPEEYARARKMTIAANDVVNGASRL' A
#
# COMPACT_ATOMS: atom_id res chain seq x y z
N MET A 1 -22.40 -1.26 -5.10
CA MET A 1 -21.01 -0.86 -5.40
C MET A 1 -20.71 -1.30 -6.83
N LYS A 2 -20.41 -0.39 -7.77
CA LYS A 2 -20.05 -0.81 -9.14
C LYS A 2 -18.59 -1.29 -9.09
N VAL A 3 -18.27 -2.40 -9.75
CA VAL A 3 -16.90 -2.99 -9.75
C VAL A 3 -15.83 -1.97 -10.17
N LEU A 4 -16.16 -1.08 -11.10
CA LEU A 4 -15.30 0.03 -11.53
C LEU A 4 -14.91 1.00 -10.40
N ASP A 5 -15.75 1.16 -9.37
CA ASP A 5 -15.48 2.05 -8.24
C ASP A 5 -14.44 1.43 -7.29
N VAL A 6 -14.53 0.11 -7.05
CA VAL A 6 -13.57 -0.63 -6.21
C VAL A 6 -12.16 -0.51 -6.77
N ILE A 7 -12.00 -0.71 -8.08
CA ILE A 7 -10.68 -0.65 -8.73
C ILE A 7 -10.06 0.73 -8.56
N LYS A 8 -10.85 1.81 -8.70
CA LYS A 8 -10.38 3.18 -8.46
C LYS A 8 -9.96 3.38 -7.01
N GLN A 9 -10.73 2.88 -6.04
CA GLN A 9 -10.40 2.96 -4.62
C GLN A 9 -9.11 2.20 -4.28
N ILE A 10 -8.89 1.03 -4.89
CA ILE A 10 -7.63 0.29 -4.70
C ILE A 10 -6.45 1.02 -5.35
N GLN A 11 -6.62 1.61 -6.54
CA GLN A 11 -5.58 2.45 -7.13
C GLN A 11 -5.22 3.63 -6.21
N GLN A 12 -6.23 4.30 -5.63
CA GLN A 12 -6.02 5.38 -4.66
C GLN A 12 -5.31 4.90 -3.39
N ALA A 13 -5.67 3.71 -2.89
CA ALA A 13 -5.00 3.10 -1.74
C ALA A 13 -3.52 2.83 -2.02
N ILE A 14 -3.18 2.31 -3.21
CA ILE A 14 -1.79 2.09 -3.62
C ILE A 14 -1.02 3.41 -3.61
N VAL A 15 -1.55 4.46 -4.26
CA VAL A 15 -0.90 5.78 -4.30
C VAL A 15 -0.67 6.32 -2.89
N TYR A 16 -1.69 6.22 -2.02
CA TYR A 16 -1.57 6.66 -0.62
C TYR A 16 -0.44 5.94 0.12
N ILE A 17 -0.33 4.61 -0.04
CA ILE A 17 0.72 3.82 0.61
C ILE A 17 2.10 4.22 0.07
N GLU A 18 2.24 4.41 -1.24
CA GLU A 18 3.50 4.80 -1.88
C GLU A 18 3.98 6.18 -1.43
N ASP A 19 3.09 7.15 -1.34
CA ASP A 19 3.40 8.53 -0.91
C ASP A 19 3.83 8.59 0.57
N ARG A 20 3.42 7.61 1.38
CA ARG A 20 3.69 7.54 2.83
C ARG A 20 4.49 6.31 3.23
N LEU A 21 5.29 5.79 2.30
CA LEU A 21 5.90 4.47 2.47
C LEU A 21 6.84 4.39 3.69
N LEU A 22 7.43 5.50 4.12
CA LEU A 22 8.32 5.54 5.29
C LEU A 22 7.57 5.75 6.63
N GLU A 23 6.28 6.05 6.60
CA GLU A 23 5.46 6.26 7.79
C GLU A 23 4.91 4.92 8.34
N PRO A 24 4.56 4.84 9.65
CA PRO A 24 3.86 3.68 10.20
C PRO A 24 2.56 3.39 9.42
N PHE A 25 2.34 2.12 9.06
CA PHE A 25 1.14 1.72 8.34
C PHE A 25 -0.08 1.68 9.27
N ASN A 26 -1.20 2.25 8.85
CA ASN A 26 -2.47 2.20 9.57
C ASN A 26 -3.62 1.86 8.60
N LEU A 27 -4.23 0.69 8.79
CA LEU A 27 -5.32 0.22 7.93
C LEU A 27 -6.58 1.09 8.07
N GLN A 28 -6.87 1.59 9.28
CA GLN A 28 -8.06 2.41 9.51
C GLN A 28 -7.96 3.75 8.76
N GLU A 29 -6.81 4.42 8.84
CA GLU A 29 -6.60 5.68 8.11
C GLU A 29 -6.68 5.49 6.60
N LEU A 30 -6.10 4.41 6.08
CA LEU A 30 -6.19 4.08 4.66
C LEU A 30 -7.64 3.82 4.23
N SER A 31 -8.41 3.13 5.08
CA SER A 31 -9.82 2.82 4.87
C SER A 31 -10.67 4.08 4.82
N ASP A 32 -10.44 4.99 5.77
CA ASP A 32 -11.12 6.28 5.85
C ASP A 32 -10.79 7.15 4.62
N TYR A 33 -9.54 7.12 4.15
CA TYR A 33 -9.10 7.85 2.96
C TYR A 33 -9.80 7.40 1.68
N VAL A 34 -10.00 6.09 1.48
CA VAL A 34 -10.64 5.57 0.25
C VAL A 34 -12.15 5.33 0.36
N GLY A 35 -12.73 5.56 1.53
CA GLY A 35 -14.16 5.37 1.78
C GLY A 35 -14.59 3.90 1.75
N LEU A 36 -13.75 3.00 2.24
CA LEU A 36 -14.06 1.58 2.43
C LEU A 36 -13.99 1.23 3.92
N SER A 37 -14.72 0.20 4.34
CA SER A 37 -14.44 -0.39 5.65
C SER A 37 -13.09 -1.11 5.60
N PRO A 38 -12.37 -1.23 6.74
CA PRO A 38 -11.11 -1.97 6.81
C PRO A 38 -11.19 -3.39 6.24
N TYR A 39 -12.30 -4.07 6.51
CA TYR A 39 -12.55 -5.41 5.98
C TYR A 39 -12.70 -5.41 4.45
N HIS A 40 -13.50 -4.49 3.88
CA HIS A 40 -13.70 -4.43 2.43
C HIS A 40 -12.45 -3.96 1.68
N LEU A 41 -11.70 -3.04 2.28
CA LEU A 41 -10.40 -2.63 1.75
C LEU A 41 -9.45 -3.83 1.72
N ASP A 42 -9.24 -4.51 2.86
CA ASP A 42 -8.32 -5.66 2.93
C ASP A 42 -8.70 -6.76 1.92
N GLN A 43 -9.98 -7.14 1.85
CA GLN A 43 -10.43 -8.17 0.91
C GLN A 43 -10.28 -7.73 -0.55
N SER A 44 -10.73 -6.53 -0.90
CA SER A 44 -10.66 -6.05 -2.30
C SER A 44 -9.22 -5.84 -2.74
N PHE A 45 -8.37 -5.32 -1.86
CA PHE A 45 -6.95 -5.14 -2.13
C PHE A 45 -6.26 -6.49 -2.32
N LYS A 46 -6.53 -7.49 -1.47
CA LYS A 46 -6.04 -8.87 -1.68
C LYS A 46 -6.49 -9.47 -3.00
N MET A 47 -7.76 -9.30 -3.36
CA MET A 47 -8.29 -9.83 -4.62
C MET A 47 -7.64 -9.21 -5.86
N ILE A 48 -7.29 -7.91 -5.80
CA ILE A 48 -6.75 -7.16 -6.96
C ILE A 48 -5.22 -7.19 -7.00
N VAL A 49 -4.56 -7.06 -5.85
CA VAL A 49 -3.10 -6.90 -5.72
C VAL A 49 -2.41 -8.21 -5.31
N GLY A 50 -3.15 -9.18 -4.78
CA GLY A 50 -2.64 -10.50 -4.38
C GLY A 50 -2.07 -10.57 -2.96
N GLN A 51 -2.11 -9.48 -2.20
CA GLN A 51 -1.61 -9.38 -0.83
C GLN A 51 -2.38 -8.32 -0.04
N SER A 52 -2.28 -8.28 1.28
CA SER A 52 -2.91 -7.23 2.08
C SER A 52 -2.25 -5.86 1.84
N PRO A 53 -2.95 -4.74 2.15
CA PRO A 53 -2.35 -3.42 2.10
C PRO A 53 -1.09 -3.29 2.99
N GLU A 54 -1.07 -3.93 4.15
CA GLU A 54 0.06 -3.92 5.07
C GLU A 54 1.25 -4.73 4.52
N GLU A 55 0.97 -5.90 3.95
CA GLU A 55 1.97 -6.75 3.28
C GLU A 55 2.61 -6.01 2.11
N TYR A 56 1.77 -5.35 1.30
CA TYR A 56 2.23 -4.49 0.20
C TYR A 56 3.15 -3.38 0.70
N ALA A 57 2.73 -2.61 1.71
CA ALA A 57 3.53 -1.53 2.29
C ALA A 57 4.88 -2.04 2.79
N ARG A 58 4.90 -3.16 3.51
CA ARG A 58 6.13 -3.78 4.03
C ARG A 58 7.06 -4.24 2.89
N ALA A 59 6.53 -4.91 1.87
CA ALA A 59 7.31 -5.38 0.72
C ALA A 59 7.94 -4.20 -0.05
N ARG A 60 7.19 -3.11 -0.22
CA ARG A 60 7.67 -1.89 -0.87
C ARG A 60 8.76 -1.18 -0.07
N LYS A 61 8.62 -1.07 1.27
CA LYS A 61 9.70 -0.56 2.14
C LYS A 61 10.99 -1.38 1.99
N MET A 62 10.89 -2.71 1.99
CA MET A 62 12.05 -3.59 1.81
C MET A 62 12.70 -3.42 0.44
N THR A 63 11.90 -3.23 -0.61
CA THR A 63 12.42 -2.99 -1.97
C THR A 63 13.25 -1.70 -2.04
N ILE A 64 12.78 -0.62 -1.41
CA ILE A 64 13.54 0.63 -1.34
C ILE A 64 14.81 0.45 -0.51
N ALA A 65 14.72 -0.15 0.68
CA ALA A 65 15.90 -0.38 1.52
C ALA A 65 16.95 -1.24 0.80
N ALA A 66 16.54 -2.27 0.06
CA ALA A 66 17.44 -3.08 -0.75
C ALA A 66 18.09 -2.26 -1.87
N ASN A 67 17.32 -1.42 -2.57
CA ASN A 67 17.85 -0.49 -3.57
C ASN A 67 18.84 0.50 -2.95
N ASP A 68 18.57 1.02 -1.76
CA ASP A 68 19.48 1.92 -1.06
C ASP A 68 20.79 1.22 -0.69
N VAL A 69 20.74 -0.05 -0.28
CA VAL A 69 21.96 -0.84 -0.03
C VAL A 69 22.76 -1.07 -1.32
N VAL A 70 22.09 -1.46 -2.41
CA VAL A 70 22.74 -1.71 -3.71
C VAL A 70 23.36 -0.44 -4.30
N ASN A 71 22.67 0.71 -4.19
CA ASN A 71 23.14 1.99 -4.71
C ASN A 71 24.02 2.77 -3.72
N GLY A 72 24.02 2.37 -2.44
CA GLY A 72 24.57 3.11 -1.30
C GLY A 72 25.86 2.57 -0.70
N ALA A 73 26.48 1.53 -1.26
CA ALA A 73 27.88 1.15 -0.97
C ALA A 73 28.93 2.21 -1.43
N SER A 74 28.56 3.49 -1.49
CA SER A 74 29.45 4.62 -1.85
C SER A 74 29.22 5.89 -1.01
N ARG A 75 28.63 5.80 0.18
CA ARG A 75 28.54 6.96 1.11
C ARG A 75 28.83 6.63 2.57
N LEU A 76 29.80 5.77 2.83
CA LEU A 76 30.50 5.70 4.13
C LEU A 76 32.01 5.78 3.88
#